data_AF-A0A8T3MMG9-F1
#
_entry.id   AF-A0A8T3MMG9-F1
#
_cell.length_a   1.000
_cell.length_b   1.000
_cell.length_c   1.000
_cell.angle_alpha   90.00
_cell.angle_beta   90.00
_cell.angle_gamma   90.00
#
_symmetry.space_group_name_H-M   'P 1'
#
loop_
_entity.id
_entity.type
_entity.pdbx_description
1 polymer ?
#
loop_
_entity_poly.entity_id
_entity_poly.type
_entity_poly.pdbx_seq_one_letter_code
_entity_poly.pdbx_strand_id
1 'polypeptide(L)'
;MGGAVADRAFAQGLSSADGVRTYVALAAPHNGATAARIAQGALAHALDEALEVRAIVGTAMHDPARDAARDLAARRTHAPVTGVTRLDLRLATDLLVPGPDTKVPGVPSRVLLPSSPESLEGHGGVLHEPAVLDAIRTTIATRSVPPDPRGELLREATDLVSRTSDELALLVLLAAGLTAVLAAFVLRRARGFRLVTRPLAERALRTSP
;
A
#
# COMPACT_ATOMS: atom_id res chain seq x y z
N MET A 1 1.17 -6.99 2.95
CA MET A 1 2.20 -6.99 4.03
C MET A 1 3.19 -8.14 3.95
N GLY A 2 2.75 -9.41 3.80
CA GLY A 2 3.63 -10.57 3.85
C GLY A 2 4.83 -10.53 2.90
N GLY A 3 4.66 -9.94 1.70
CA GLY A 3 5.77 -9.76 0.76
C GLY A 3 6.93 -8.92 1.31
N ALA A 4 6.65 -7.74 1.87
CA ALA A 4 7.67 -6.88 2.48
C ALA A 4 8.39 -7.55 3.67
N VAL A 5 7.68 -8.40 4.43
CA VAL A 5 8.27 -9.21 5.50
C VAL A 5 9.24 -10.25 4.93
N ALA A 6 8.81 -10.98 3.89
CA ALA A 6 9.65 -11.97 3.23
C ALA A 6 10.89 -11.33 2.57
N ASP A 7 10.73 -10.19 1.89
CA ASP A 7 11.85 -9.45 1.32
C ASP A 7 12.88 -9.04 2.39
N ARG A 8 12.42 -8.66 3.59
CA ARG A 8 13.31 -8.35 4.71
C ARG A 8 14.03 -9.59 5.22
N ALA A 9 13.34 -10.73 5.29
CA ALA A 9 13.97 -12.00 5.66
C ALA A 9 15.06 -12.39 4.63
N PHE A 10 14.79 -12.25 3.33
CA PHE A 10 15.80 -12.47 2.28
C PHE A 10 16.98 -11.51 2.41
N ALA A 11 16.72 -10.23 2.68
CA ALA A 11 17.78 -9.24 2.92
C ALA A 11 18.61 -9.55 4.18
N GLN A 12 18.06 -10.31 5.13
CA GLN A 12 18.72 -10.75 6.36
C GLN A 12 19.40 -12.12 6.23
N GLY A 13 19.39 -12.73 5.04
CA GLY A 13 20.13 -13.96 4.75
C GLY A 13 19.28 -15.20 4.52
N LEU A 14 17.94 -15.13 4.63
CA LEU A 14 17.08 -16.22 4.19
C LEU A 14 17.38 -16.53 2.72
N SER A 15 17.51 -17.80 2.37
CA SER A 15 18.00 -18.18 1.05
C SER A 15 17.58 -19.60 0.65
N SER A 16 18.06 -20.04 -0.52
CA SER A 16 17.91 -21.42 -0.97
C SER A 16 18.75 -22.44 -0.17
N ALA A 17 19.78 -21.98 0.56
CA ALA A 17 20.54 -22.81 1.49
C ALA A 17 19.69 -23.21 2.72
N ASP A 18 18.75 -22.36 3.11
CA ASP A 18 17.79 -22.60 4.20
C ASP A 18 16.59 -23.46 3.77
N GLY A 19 16.62 -23.99 2.54
CA GLY A 19 15.56 -24.84 1.99
C GLY A 19 14.46 -24.10 1.26
N VAL A 20 14.52 -22.76 1.13
CA VAL A 20 13.54 -22.02 0.32
C VAL A 20 13.75 -22.36 -1.16
N ARG A 21 12.71 -22.85 -1.82
CA ARG A 21 12.74 -23.19 -3.26
C ARG A 21 11.93 -22.24 -4.12
N THR A 22 10.82 -21.76 -3.59
CA THR A 22 9.87 -20.93 -4.32
C THR A 22 9.39 -19.79 -3.42
N TYR A 23 9.25 -18.60 -3.97
CA TYR A 23 8.66 -17.44 -3.33
C TYR A 23 7.63 -16.81 -4.27
N VAL A 24 6.34 -16.95 -3.93
CA VAL A 24 5.27 -16.31 -4.69
C VAL A 24 4.65 -15.22 -3.84
N ALA A 25 4.68 -13.99 -4.35
CA ALA A 25 4.13 -12.84 -3.66
C ALA A 25 2.82 -12.40 -4.32
N LEU A 26 1.80 -12.10 -3.51
CA LEU A 26 0.50 -11.63 -3.97
C LEU A 26 0.29 -10.20 -3.48
N ALA A 27 0.00 -9.28 -4.41
CA ALA A 27 -0.32 -7.89 -4.11
C ALA A 27 0.65 -7.25 -3.09
N ALA A 28 1.94 -7.50 -3.28
CA ALA A 28 2.95 -7.21 -2.28
C ALA A 28 3.63 -5.84 -2.51
N PRO A 29 3.68 -4.95 -1.50
CA PRO A 29 4.33 -3.65 -1.60
C PRO A 29 5.85 -3.78 -1.43
N HIS A 30 6.50 -4.45 -2.38
CA HIS A 30 7.95 -4.71 -2.36
C HIS A 30 8.77 -3.43 -2.24
N ASN A 31 8.36 -2.33 -2.89
CA ASN A 31 9.07 -1.05 -2.85
C ASN A 31 8.55 -0.12 -1.75
N GLY A 32 7.92 -0.67 -0.71
CA GLY A 32 7.14 0.08 0.25
C GLY A 32 5.77 0.47 -0.31
N ALA A 33 4.97 1.17 0.50
CA ALA A 33 3.58 1.51 0.17
C ALA A 33 3.39 3.02 -0.01
N THR A 34 2.74 3.41 -1.10
CA THR A 34 2.35 4.79 -1.39
C THR A 34 1.40 5.34 -0.34
N ALA A 35 0.41 4.52 0.08
CA ALA A 35 -0.49 4.86 1.17
C ALA A 35 0.28 5.19 2.46
N ALA A 36 1.34 4.42 2.78
CA ALA A 36 2.17 4.67 3.96
C ALA A 36 2.91 5.99 3.86
N ARG A 37 3.48 6.30 2.69
CA ARG A 37 4.18 7.58 2.46
C ARG A 37 3.26 8.78 2.62
N ILE A 38 2.07 8.71 2.03
CA ILE A 38 1.07 9.79 2.14
C ILE A 38 0.59 9.92 3.59
N ALA A 39 0.32 8.81 4.28
CA ALA A 39 -0.09 8.83 5.67
C ALA A 39 1.00 9.42 6.58
N GLN A 40 2.28 9.05 6.41
CA GLN A 40 3.39 9.66 7.16
C GLN A 40 3.51 11.16 6.88
N GLY A 41 3.37 11.57 5.63
CA GLY A 41 3.38 12.98 5.25
C GLY A 41 2.25 13.76 5.93
N ALA A 42 1.02 13.25 5.90
CA ALA A 42 -0.11 13.88 6.57
C ALA A 42 0.08 13.94 8.09
N LEU A 43 0.57 12.86 8.72
CA LEU A 43 0.85 12.81 10.15
C LEU A 43 1.95 13.78 10.59
N ALA A 44 2.97 14.01 9.77
CA ALA A 44 4.03 14.97 10.07
C ALA A 44 3.48 16.41 10.22
N HIS A 45 2.35 16.72 9.58
CA HIS A 45 1.65 17.99 9.70
C HIS A 45 0.59 18.01 10.81
N ALA A 46 0.32 16.87 11.45
CA ALA A 46 -0.78 16.71 12.38
C ALA A 46 -0.47 17.14 13.82
N LEU A 47 0.79 17.33 14.22
CA LEU A 47 1.19 17.73 15.59
C LEU A 47 0.31 17.09 16.70
N ASP A 48 -0.45 17.89 17.46
CA ASP A 48 -1.33 17.45 18.57
C ASP A 48 -2.72 16.96 18.11
N GLU A 49 -3.01 17.06 16.81
CA GLU A 49 -4.23 16.62 16.11
C GLU A 49 -4.05 15.22 15.48
N ALA A 50 -3.03 14.49 15.93
CA ALA A 50 -2.67 13.20 15.36
C ALA A 50 -3.79 12.15 15.50
N LEU A 51 -4.75 12.27 16.43
CA LEU A 51 -5.84 11.29 16.58
C LEU A 51 -6.87 11.41 15.44
N GLU A 52 -7.33 12.62 15.14
CA GLU A 52 -8.28 12.90 14.07
C GLU A 52 -7.66 12.66 12.70
N VAL A 53 -6.39 13.04 12.51
CA VAL A 53 -5.64 12.71 11.30
C VAL A 53 -5.48 11.20 11.16
N ARG A 54 -5.15 10.48 12.24
CA ARG A 54 -5.09 9.01 12.24
C ARG A 54 -6.42 8.38 11.84
N ALA A 55 -7.55 8.93 12.23
CA ALA A 55 -8.87 8.42 11.82
C ALA A 55 -9.08 8.57 10.31
N ILE A 56 -8.69 9.71 9.73
CA ILE A 56 -8.86 9.98 8.29
C ILE A 56 -7.92 9.09 7.46
N VAL A 57 -6.62 9.08 7.77
CA VAL A 57 -5.65 8.25 7.02
C VAL A 57 -5.71 6.77 7.40
N GLY A 58 -6.31 6.44 8.54
CA GLY A 58 -6.51 5.08 9.03
C GLY A 58 -7.48 4.24 8.18
N THR A 59 -8.27 4.90 7.34
CA THR A 59 -9.16 4.25 6.37
C THR A 59 -8.40 3.53 5.26
N ALA A 60 -7.20 4.01 4.91
CA ALA A 60 -6.35 3.40 3.89
C ALA A 60 -5.23 2.52 4.49
N MET A 61 -4.90 2.72 5.77
CA MET A 61 -3.86 1.95 6.45
C MET A 61 -4.17 1.72 7.93
N HIS A 62 -4.02 0.47 8.36
CA HIS A 62 -4.16 0.12 9.76
C HIS A 62 -3.01 0.71 10.60
N ASP A 63 -3.36 1.61 11.53
CA ASP A 63 -2.46 2.31 12.46
C ASP A 63 -1.20 2.92 11.83
N PRO A 64 -1.35 4.08 11.15
CA PRO A 64 -0.25 4.70 10.42
C PRO A 64 0.86 5.25 11.32
N ALA A 65 0.74 5.26 12.65
CA ALA A 65 1.79 5.74 13.56
C ALA A 65 2.81 4.65 13.95
N ARG A 66 2.51 3.37 13.69
CA ARG A 66 3.36 2.24 14.08
C ARG A 66 4.66 2.16 13.28
N ASP A 67 5.64 1.48 13.87
CA ASP A 67 6.94 1.23 13.23
C ASP A 67 6.76 0.48 11.91
N ALA A 68 5.80 -0.44 11.81
CA ALA A 68 5.49 -1.15 10.56
C ALA A 68 5.01 -0.20 9.44
N ALA A 69 4.20 0.82 9.77
CA ALA A 69 3.75 1.82 8.82
C ALA A 69 4.90 2.73 8.38
N ARG A 70 5.78 3.13 9.30
CA ARG A 70 7.01 3.87 8.99
C ARG A 70 7.97 3.05 8.12
N ASP A 71 8.10 1.76 8.43
CA ASP A 71 8.91 0.82 7.68
C ASP A 71 8.42 0.70 6.22
N LEU A 72 7.11 0.58 6.02
CA LEU A 72 6.50 0.57 4.68
C LEU A 72 6.62 1.89 3.93
N ALA A 73 6.71 3.03 4.62
CA ALA A 73 6.87 4.32 3.96
C ALA A 73 8.25 4.46 3.30
N ALA A 74 9.26 3.72 3.77
CA ALA A 74 10.58 3.71 3.15
C ALA A 74 10.52 3.05 1.77
N ARG A 75 11.09 3.73 0.75
CA ARG A 75 11.32 3.11 -0.55
C ARG A 75 12.46 2.10 -0.43
N ARG A 76 12.27 0.92 -1.00
CA ARG A 76 13.27 -0.13 -1.02
C ARG A 76 13.50 -0.59 -2.44
N THR A 77 14.72 -1.06 -2.68
CA THR A 77 15.06 -1.81 -3.87
C THR A 77 15.53 -3.16 -3.39
N HIS A 78 14.87 -4.21 -3.86
CA HIS A 78 15.22 -5.58 -3.54
C HIS A 78 15.92 -6.21 -4.74
N ALA A 79 17.04 -6.87 -4.48
CA ALA A 79 17.66 -7.72 -5.50
C ALA A 79 16.86 -9.02 -5.62
N PRO A 80 16.80 -9.63 -6.82
CA PRO A 80 16.29 -10.98 -6.98
C PRO A 80 17.05 -11.95 -6.08
N VAL A 81 16.34 -12.88 -5.44
CA VAL A 81 16.93 -13.87 -4.53
C VAL A 81 17.55 -15.00 -5.34
N THR A 82 18.86 -15.23 -5.19
CA THR A 82 19.57 -16.27 -5.94
C THR A 82 19.12 -17.68 -5.54
N GLY A 83 18.82 -18.52 -6.54
CA GLY A 83 18.45 -19.92 -6.33
C GLY A 83 17.02 -20.14 -5.81
N VAL A 84 16.20 -19.09 -5.72
CA VAL A 84 14.78 -19.18 -5.38
C VAL A 84 13.95 -18.78 -6.59
N THR A 85 13.02 -19.62 -6.99
CA THR A 85 12.07 -19.29 -8.06
C THR A 85 11.06 -18.28 -7.53
N ARG A 86 11.11 -17.05 -8.05
CA ARG A 86 10.25 -15.95 -7.62
C ARG A 86 9.21 -15.59 -8.69
N LEU A 87 7.98 -15.38 -8.25
CA LEU A 87 6.88 -14.87 -9.08
C LEU A 87 6.04 -13.87 -8.27
N ASP A 88 5.88 -12.66 -8.78
CA ASP A 88 5.04 -11.63 -8.15
C ASP A 88 3.72 -11.49 -8.93
N LEU A 89 2.59 -11.59 -8.25
CA LEU A 89 1.25 -11.59 -8.84
C LEU A 89 0.41 -10.46 -8.25
N ARG A 90 -0.34 -9.77 -9.09
CA ARG A 90 -1.39 -8.83 -8.66
C ARG A 90 -2.55 -8.82 -9.64
N LEU A 91 -3.70 -8.34 -9.16
CA LEU A 91 -4.79 -7.96 -10.06
C LEU A 91 -4.64 -6.51 -10.51
N ALA A 92 -5.10 -6.23 -11.73
CA ALA A 92 -5.07 -4.90 -12.33
C ALA A 92 -5.91 -3.89 -11.53
N THR A 93 -6.95 -4.37 -10.85
CA THR A 93 -7.89 -3.56 -10.08
C THR A 93 -7.47 -3.33 -8.62
N ASP A 94 -6.27 -3.75 -8.21
CA ASP A 94 -5.77 -3.52 -6.86
C ASP A 94 -5.53 -2.02 -6.62
N LEU A 95 -6.39 -1.43 -5.78
CA LEU A 95 -6.30 -0.01 -5.40
C LEU A 95 -5.48 0.22 -4.11
N LEU A 96 -5.11 -0.84 -3.38
CA LEU A 96 -4.37 -0.73 -2.12
C LEU A 96 -2.87 -0.80 -2.35
N VAL A 97 -2.42 -1.61 -3.32
CA VAL A 97 -1.02 -1.76 -3.68
C VAL A 97 -0.86 -1.51 -5.19
N PRO A 98 -0.69 -0.24 -5.59
CA PRO A 98 -0.57 0.12 -7.00
C PRO A 98 0.76 -0.37 -7.60
N GLY A 99 0.83 -0.43 -8.92
CA GLY A 99 1.95 -1.01 -9.66
C GLY A 99 3.35 -0.49 -9.31
N PRO A 100 3.54 0.82 -9.06
CA PRO A 100 4.83 1.33 -8.60
C PRO A 100 5.33 0.70 -7.29
N ASP A 101 4.42 0.25 -6.42
CA ASP A 101 4.75 -0.35 -5.12
C ASP A 101 5.12 -1.83 -5.23
N THR A 102 4.67 -2.51 -6.30
CA THR A 102 4.91 -3.95 -6.51
C THR A 102 6.13 -4.26 -7.37
N LYS A 103 6.67 -3.30 -8.14
CA LYS A 103 7.68 -3.58 -9.18
C LYS A 103 9.07 -3.88 -8.62
N VAL A 104 9.57 -5.10 -8.76
CA VAL A 104 10.98 -5.41 -8.49
C VAL A 104 11.74 -5.66 -9.79
N PRO A 105 12.78 -4.86 -10.11
CA PRO A 105 13.58 -5.06 -11.31
C PRO A 105 14.18 -6.47 -11.39
N GLY A 106 14.04 -7.12 -12.56
CA GLY A 106 14.60 -8.45 -12.80
C GLY A 106 13.81 -9.61 -12.19
N VAL A 107 12.68 -9.34 -11.51
CA VAL A 107 11.78 -10.38 -11.01
C VAL A 107 10.61 -10.57 -11.97
N PRO A 108 10.26 -11.81 -12.35
CA PRO A 108 9.04 -12.09 -13.10
C PRO A 108 7.80 -11.65 -12.33
N SER A 109 7.02 -10.74 -12.91
CA SER A 109 5.77 -10.26 -12.35
C SER A 109 4.62 -10.42 -13.35
N ARG A 110 3.40 -10.69 -12.87
CA ARG A 110 2.20 -10.66 -13.70
C ARG A 110 1.09 -9.85 -13.05
N VAL A 111 0.53 -8.96 -13.86
CA VAL A 111 -0.74 -8.29 -13.57
C VAL A 111 -1.82 -9.05 -14.33
N LEU A 112 -2.91 -9.42 -13.67
CA LEU A 112 -4.04 -10.16 -14.26
C LEU A 112 -5.33 -9.35 -14.16
N LEU A 113 -6.28 -9.59 -15.06
CA LEU A 113 -7.63 -9.06 -14.92
C LEU A 113 -8.44 -9.95 -13.96
N PRO A 114 -9.34 -9.36 -13.15
CA PRO A 114 -10.30 -10.14 -12.38
C PRO A 114 -11.25 -10.90 -13.31
N SER A 115 -11.54 -12.16 -12.98
CA SER A 115 -12.46 -13.02 -13.74
C SER A 115 -13.84 -13.20 -13.08
N SER A 116 -13.98 -12.77 -11.82
CA SER A 116 -15.21 -12.90 -11.05
C SER A 116 -15.53 -11.67 -10.18
N PRO A 117 -16.77 -11.49 -9.72
CA PRO A 117 -17.14 -10.42 -8.79
C PRO A 117 -16.29 -10.39 -7.51
N GLU A 118 -15.95 -11.55 -6.96
CA GLU A 118 -15.13 -11.68 -5.74
C GLU A 118 -13.69 -11.21 -5.95
N SER A 119 -13.19 -11.28 -7.19
CA SER A 119 -11.86 -10.82 -7.57
C SER A 119 -11.79 -9.33 -7.93
N LEU A 120 -12.94 -8.66 -8.12
CA LEU A 120 -13.00 -7.26 -8.60
C LEU A 120 -12.27 -6.27 -7.70
N GLU A 121 -12.33 -6.47 -6.38
CA GLU A 121 -11.64 -5.62 -5.40
C GLU A 121 -10.12 -5.60 -5.60
N GLY A 122 -9.56 -6.62 -6.25
CA GLY A 122 -8.17 -6.65 -6.68
C GLY A 122 -7.21 -7.14 -5.60
N HIS A 123 -7.14 -6.45 -4.46
CA HIS A 123 -6.12 -6.69 -3.43
C HIS A 123 -6.32 -8.00 -2.66
N GLY A 124 -7.46 -8.16 -1.99
CA GLY A 124 -7.92 -9.42 -1.41
C GLY A 124 -8.46 -10.37 -2.48
N GLY A 125 -9.06 -9.82 -3.54
CA GLY A 125 -9.59 -10.58 -4.67
C GLY A 125 -8.57 -11.50 -5.35
N VAL A 126 -7.28 -11.14 -5.33
CA VAL A 126 -6.18 -11.96 -5.87
C VAL A 126 -6.12 -13.37 -5.27
N LEU A 127 -6.61 -13.56 -4.04
CA LEU A 127 -6.63 -14.86 -3.35
C LEU A 127 -7.67 -15.84 -3.94
N HIS A 128 -8.61 -15.33 -4.72
CA HIS A 128 -9.72 -16.09 -5.28
C HIS A 128 -9.65 -16.21 -6.81
N GLU A 129 -8.72 -15.51 -7.46
CA GLU A 129 -8.58 -15.52 -8.92
C GLU A 129 -8.00 -16.87 -9.41
N PRO A 130 -8.74 -17.65 -10.21
CA PRO A 130 -8.29 -18.97 -10.68
C PRO A 130 -6.95 -18.93 -11.40
N ALA A 131 -6.73 -17.92 -12.26
CA ALA A 131 -5.46 -17.78 -12.99
C ALA A 131 -4.26 -17.51 -12.07
N VAL A 132 -4.46 -16.80 -10.96
CA VAL A 132 -3.45 -16.60 -9.92
C VAL A 132 -3.14 -17.93 -9.23
N LEU A 133 -4.18 -18.64 -8.79
CA LEU A 133 -4.04 -19.91 -8.07
C LEU A 133 -3.34 -20.98 -8.93
N ASP A 134 -3.67 -21.07 -10.21
CA ASP A 134 -3.02 -21.99 -11.14
C ASP A 134 -1.56 -21.62 -11.40
N ALA A 135 -1.25 -20.32 -11.50
CA ALA A 135 0.14 -19.85 -11.60
C ALA A 135 0.93 -20.21 -10.34
N ILE A 136 0.38 -20.02 -9.14
CA ILE A 136 1.00 -20.42 -7.88
C ILE A 136 1.28 -21.93 -7.87
N ARG A 137 0.24 -22.75 -8.10
CA ARG A 137 0.36 -24.22 -8.09
C ARG A 137 1.41 -24.71 -9.07
N THR A 138 1.40 -24.19 -10.30
CA THR A 138 2.36 -24.55 -11.34
C THR A 138 3.78 -24.13 -10.97
N THR A 139 3.94 -22.93 -10.39
CA THR A 139 5.25 -22.43 -9.95
C THR A 139 5.83 -23.28 -8.83
N ILE A 140 5.00 -23.68 -7.87
CA ILE A 140 5.41 -24.55 -6.76
C ILE A 140 5.77 -25.94 -7.29
N ALA A 141 4.91 -26.54 -8.12
CA ALA A 141 5.09 -27.90 -8.62
C ALA A 141 6.31 -28.05 -9.52
N THR A 142 6.52 -27.11 -10.44
CA THR A 142 7.60 -27.17 -11.43
C THR A 142 8.88 -26.47 -10.98
N ARG A 143 8.81 -25.68 -9.90
CA ARG A 143 9.89 -24.78 -9.45
C ARG A 143 10.36 -23.84 -10.56
N SER A 144 9.48 -23.49 -11.48
CA SER A 144 9.74 -22.56 -12.58
C SER A 144 8.58 -21.60 -12.73
N VAL A 145 8.85 -20.38 -13.19
CA VAL A 145 7.77 -19.44 -13.51
C VAL A 145 7.11 -19.94 -14.79
N PRO A 146 5.78 -20.24 -14.79
CA PRO A 146 5.12 -20.67 -16.00
C PRO A 146 5.23 -19.60 -17.11
N PRO A 147 5.00 -19.94 -18.39
CA PRO A 147 4.76 -18.95 -19.42
C PRO A 147 3.42 -18.24 -19.17
N ASP A 148 3.30 -16.98 -19.58
CA ASP A 148 2.02 -16.27 -19.53
C ASP A 148 1.16 -16.74 -20.71
N PRO A 149 0.02 -17.42 -20.48
CA PRO A 149 -0.80 -17.96 -21.57
C PRO A 149 -1.56 -16.88 -22.35
N ARG A 150 -1.53 -15.63 -21.88
CA ARG A 150 -2.32 -14.54 -22.47
C ARG A 150 -1.69 -14.00 -23.76
N GLY A 151 -2.53 -13.84 -24.77
CA GLY A 151 -2.18 -13.11 -25.99
C GLY A 151 -1.80 -11.66 -25.70
N GLU A 152 -1.09 -11.02 -26.64
CA GLU A 152 -0.60 -9.63 -26.51
C GLU A 152 -1.73 -8.65 -26.22
N LEU A 153 -2.84 -8.74 -26.95
CA LEU A 153 -3.99 -7.84 -26.78
C LEU A 153 -4.57 -7.88 -25.35
N LEU A 154 -4.64 -9.07 -24.73
CA LEU A 154 -5.12 -9.19 -23.36
C LEU A 154 -4.11 -8.62 -22.36
N ARG A 155 -2.81 -8.74 -22.63
CA ARG A 155 -1.76 -8.12 -21.81
C ARG A 155 -1.83 -6.60 -21.88
N GLU A 156 -1.98 -6.04 -23.07
CA GLU A 156 -2.15 -4.59 -23.27
C GLU A 156 -3.42 -4.04 -22.59
N ALA A 157 -4.55 -4.74 -22.74
CA ALA A 157 -5.79 -4.38 -22.05
C ALA A 157 -5.61 -4.43 -20.53
N THR A 158 -4.90 -5.43 -20.01
CA THR A 158 -4.57 -5.54 -18.58
C THR A 158 -3.72 -4.36 -18.12
N ASP A 159 -2.70 -3.97 -18.90
CA ASP A 159 -1.83 -2.83 -18.59
C ASP A 159 -2.58 -1.50 -18.63
N LEU A 160 -3.57 -1.34 -19.52
CA LEU A 160 -4.42 -0.17 -19.55
C LEU A 160 -5.29 -0.08 -18.30
N VAL A 161 -6.03 -1.14 -17.97
CA VAL A 161 -6.87 -1.19 -16.76
C VAL A 161 -6.01 -0.93 -15.52
N SER A 162 -4.84 -1.55 -15.47
CA SER A 162 -3.93 -1.43 -14.34
C SER A 162 -3.40 -0.02 -14.15
N ARG A 163 -3.05 0.70 -15.23
CA ARG A 163 -2.64 2.10 -15.16
C ARG A 163 -3.77 3.00 -14.66
N THR A 164 -4.98 2.81 -15.17
CA THR A 164 -6.16 3.56 -14.74
C THR A 164 -6.46 3.34 -13.25
N SER A 165 -6.38 2.09 -12.78
CA SER A 165 -6.53 1.75 -11.37
C SER A 165 -5.42 2.35 -10.50
N ASP A 166 -4.17 2.30 -10.96
CA ASP A 166 -3.03 2.90 -10.26
C ASP A 166 -3.19 4.43 -10.12
N GLU A 167 -3.67 5.12 -11.18
CA GLU A 167 -3.98 6.56 -11.16
C GLU A 167 -5.14 6.89 -10.21
N LEU A 168 -6.23 6.11 -10.26
CA LEU A 168 -7.37 6.28 -9.37
C LEU A 168 -6.98 6.08 -7.91
N ALA A 169 -6.21 5.04 -7.61
CA ALA A 169 -5.68 4.78 -6.28
C ALA A 169 -4.86 5.97 -5.78
N LEU A 170 -3.96 6.51 -6.61
CA LEU A 170 -3.16 7.68 -6.25
C LEU A 170 -4.02 8.91 -5.98
N LEU A 171 -5.02 9.20 -6.83
CA LEU A 171 -5.94 10.32 -6.65
C LEU A 171 -6.71 10.21 -5.33
N VAL A 172 -7.27 9.04 -5.03
CA VAL A 172 -8.00 8.79 -3.78
C VAL A 172 -7.09 8.98 -2.57
N LEU A 173 -5.88 8.42 -2.61
CA LEU A 173 -4.92 8.56 -1.52
C LEU A 173 -4.46 10.00 -1.32
N LEU A 174 -4.18 10.74 -2.39
CA LEU A 174 -3.82 12.16 -2.32
C LEU A 174 -4.96 13.01 -1.77
N ALA A 175 -6.19 12.76 -2.20
CA ALA A 175 -7.38 13.45 -1.68
C ALA A 175 -7.56 13.18 -0.18
N ALA A 176 -7.40 11.94 0.26
CA ALA A 176 -7.45 11.58 1.69
C ALA A 176 -6.35 12.26 2.49
N GLY A 177 -5.10 12.25 1.98
CA GLY A 177 -3.97 12.92 2.61
C GLY A 177 -4.16 14.44 2.73
N LEU A 178 -4.60 15.09 1.66
CA LEU A 178 -4.90 16.53 1.65
C LEU A 178 -6.03 16.88 2.62
N THR A 179 -7.10 16.07 2.64
CA THR A 179 -8.22 16.24 3.58
C THR A 179 -7.74 16.14 5.02
N ALA A 180 -6.85 15.19 5.32
CA ALA A 180 -6.27 15.03 6.64
C ALA A 180 -5.42 16.26 7.06
N VAL A 181 -4.57 16.76 6.16
CA VAL A 181 -3.76 17.97 6.42
C VAL A 181 -4.65 19.21 6.61
N LEU A 182 -5.68 19.37 5.79
CA LEU A 182 -6.62 20.49 5.90
C LEU A 182 -7.41 20.42 7.21
N ALA A 183 -7.88 19.23 7.59
CA ALA A 183 -8.55 19.01 8.87
C ALA A 183 -7.65 19.39 10.05
N ALA A 184 -6.39 18.96 10.05
CA ALA A 184 -5.41 19.35 11.07
C ALA A 184 -5.24 20.87 11.14
N PHE A 185 -5.11 21.55 9.99
CA PHE A 185 -4.99 23.00 9.93
C PHE A 185 -6.21 23.73 10.52
N VAL A 186 -7.42 23.30 10.14
CA VAL A 186 -8.69 23.88 10.63
C VAL A 186 -8.84 23.67 12.13
N LEU A 187 -8.57 22.46 12.63
CA LEU A 187 -8.62 22.13 14.05
C LEU A 187 -7.64 22.98 14.86
N ARG A 188 -6.41 23.15 14.36
CA ARG A 188 -5.40 24.01 14.99
C ARG A 188 -5.84 25.47 15.06
N ARG A 189 -6.41 26.00 13.97
CA ARG A 189 -6.98 27.37 13.94
C ARG A 189 -8.12 27.53 14.95
N ALA A 190 -9.03 26.56 15.02
CA ALA A 190 -10.16 26.58 15.95
C ALA A 190 -9.70 26.53 17.41
N ARG A 191 -8.71 25.69 17.73
CA ARG A 191 -8.09 25.62 19.07
C ARG A 191 -7.38 26.93 19.44
N GLY A 192 -6.56 27.48 18.54
CA GLY A 192 -5.90 28.76 18.76
C GLY A 192 -6.89 29.89 19.03
N PHE A 193 -7.99 29.95 18.27
CA PHE A 193 -9.05 30.92 18.50
C PHE A 193 -9.73 30.73 19.86
N ARG A 194 -10.04 29.48 20.27
CA ARG A 194 -10.60 29.19 21.60
C ARG A 194 -9.65 29.56 22.74
N LEU A 195 -8.34 29.31 22.61
CA LEU A 195 -7.34 29.65 23.61
C LEU A 195 -7.19 31.17 23.80
N VAL A 196 -7.40 31.96 22.75
CA VAL A 196 -7.34 33.44 22.81
C VAL A 196 -8.66 34.02 23.35
N THR A 197 -9.80 33.51 22.89
CA THR A 197 -11.12 34.10 23.22
C THR A 197 -11.64 33.72 24.60
N ARG A 198 -11.33 32.52 25.10
CA ARG A 198 -11.77 32.06 26.43
C ARG A 198 -11.26 32.93 27.59
N PRO A 199 -9.96 33.29 27.68
CA PRO A 199 -9.49 34.18 28.73
C PRO A 199 -10.00 35.62 28.58
N LEU A 200 -10.30 36.08 27.36
CA LEU A 200 -10.93 37.40 27.14
C LEU A 200 -12.38 37.42 27.62
N ALA A 201 -13.15 36.37 27.33
CA ALA A 201 -14.52 36.21 27.84
C ALA A 201 -14.55 36.07 29.37
N GLU A 202 -13.63 35.30 29.96
CA GLU A 202 -13.52 35.15 31.42
C GLU A 202 -13.10 36.46 32.12
N ARG A 203 -12.27 37.30 31.48
CA ARG A 203 -11.95 38.64 31.98
C ARG A 203 -13.15 39.59 31.88
N ALA A 204 -13.87 39.60 30.76
CA ALA A 204 -15.05 40.43 30.57
C ALA A 204 -16.13 40.13 31.62
N LEU A 205 -16.35 38.85 31.95
CA LEU A 205 -17.31 38.42 32.97
C LEU A 205 -16.89 38.81 34.40
N ARG A 206 -15.59 38.97 34.69
CA ARG A 206 -15.11 39.42 36.02
C ARG A 206 -15.16 40.94 36.19
N THR A 207 -15.30 41.70 35.11
CA THR A 207 -15.33 43.17 35.12
C THR A 207 -16.73 43.75 34.96
N SER A 208 -17.76 42.92 34.82
CA SER A 208 -19.16 43.37 34.87
C SER A 208 -19.60 43.56 36.33
N PRO A 209 -20.03 44.77 36.73
CA PRO A 209 -20.47 45.09 38.08
C PRO A 209 -21.82 44.45 38.45
#